data_AF-A0A5B6X339-F1
#
_entry.id   AF-A0A5B6X339-F1
#
_cell.length_a   1.000
_cell.length_b   1.000
_cell.length_c   1.000
_cell.angle_alpha   90.00
_cell.angle_beta   90.00
_cell.angle_gamma   90.00
#
_symmetry.space_group_name_H-M   'P 1'
#
loop_
_entity.id
_entity.type
_entity.pdbx_description
1 polymer ?
#
loop_
_entity_poly.entity_id
_entity_poly.type
_entity_poly.pdbx_seq_one_letter_code
_entity_poly.pdbx_strand_id
1 'polypeptide(L)' 'MIYGEEPIKILAREVKQLRNKSIALGKVLWQRHGIEEAKWEPEETMRNQYPNLFAVATRSN' A
#
# COMPACT_ATOMS: atom_id res chain seq x y z
N MET A 1 -3.65 10.08 22.51
CA MET A 1 -4.65 9.95 21.42
C MET A 1 -3.87 9.75 20.13
N ILE A 2 -3.51 8.51 19.84
CA ILE A 2 -2.81 8.13 18.62
C ILE A 2 -3.89 7.91 17.57
N TYR A 3 -4.14 8.93 16.76
CA TYR A 3 -5.03 8.82 15.62
C TYR A 3 -4.31 7.91 14.62
N GLY A 4 -4.71 6.64 14.62
CA GLY A 4 -4.16 5.61 13.76
C GLY A 4 -4.37 6.03 12.32
N GLU A 5 -3.28 6.22 11.59
CA GLU A 5 -3.32 6.33 10.14
C GLU A 5 -3.69 4.94 9.64
N GLU A 6 -4.92 4.77 9.16
CA GLU A 6 -5.35 3.48 8.64
C GLU A 6 -5.21 3.47 7.12
N PRO A 7 -4.45 2.50 6.58
CA PRO A 7 -4.37 2.33 5.14
C PRO A 7 -5.69 1.75 4.64
N ILE A 8 -6.40 2.50 3.79
CA ILE A 8 -7.72 2.18 3.27
C ILE A 8 -7.62 1.08 2.21
N LYS A 9 -6.81 1.34 1.17
CA LYS A 9 -6.71 0.47 -0.01
C LYS A 9 -5.49 0.77 -0.86
N ILE A 10 -5.09 -0.22 -1.65
CA ILE A 10 -4.09 -0.05 -2.71
C ILE A 10 -4.81 0.48 -3.95
N LEU A 11 -4.43 1.67 -4.41
CA LEU A 11 -4.97 2.34 -5.60
C LEU A 11 -4.30 1.87 -6.89
N ALA A 12 -3.00 1.63 -6.85
CA ALA A 12 -2.22 1.25 -8.02
C ALA A 12 -0.99 0.45 -7.59
N ARG A 13 -0.47 -0.35 -8.52
CA ARG A 13 0.79 -1.09 -8.36
C ARG A 13 1.71 -0.72 -9.53
N GLU A 14 2.90 -0.26 -9.21
CA GLU A 14 3.93 0.07 -10.20
C GLU A 14 5.22 -0.67 -9.83
N VAL A 15 5.76 -1.46 -10.75
CA VAL A 15 7.04 -2.11 -10.55
C VAL A 15 8.12 -1.31 -11.25
N LYS A 16 8.99 -0.66 -10.47
CA LYS A 16 10.17 0.00 -10.99
C LYS A 16 11.31 -1.00 -11.10
N GLN A 17 11.71 -1.29 -12.32
CA GLN A 17 12.93 -2.03 -12.59
C GLN A 17 14.13 -1.07 -12.56
N LEU A 18 14.96 -1.23 -11.55
CA LEU A 18 16.29 -0.60 -11.49
C LEU A 18 17.31 -1.53 -12.13
N ARG A 19 18.51 -0.99 -12.40
CA ARG A 19 19.61 -1.65 -13.13
C ARG A 19 20.01 -3.03 -12.60
N ASN A 20 19.70 -3.32 -11.34
CA ASN A 20 20.09 -4.54 -10.62
C ASN A 20 19.00 -5.08 -9.67
N LYS A 21 17.86 -4.39 -9.52
CA LYS A 21 16.77 -4.81 -8.61
C LYS A 21 15.42 -4.33 -9.14
N SER A 22 14.38 -5.13 -8.97
CA SER A 22 13.00 -4.72 -9.19
C SER A 22 12.36 -4.32 -7.86
N ILE A 23 11.81 -3.10 -7.77
CA ILE A 23 11.07 -2.63 -6.60
C ILE A 23 9.61 -2.45 -7.00
N ALA A 24 8.73 -3.21 -6.36
CA ALA A 24 7.29 -3.02 -6.48
C ALA A 24 6.84 -1.90 -5.53
N LEU A 25 6.18 -0.88 -6.06
CA LEU A 25 5.60 0.24 -5.35
C LEU A 25 4.07 0.15 -5.44
N GLY A 26 3.42 0.09 -4.28
CA GLY A 26 1.98 0.19 -4.15
C GLY A 26 1.60 1.63 -3.83
N LYS A 27 0.73 2.25 -4.62
CA LYS A 27 0.06 3.49 -4.22
C LYS A 27 -1.01 3.13 -3.22
N VAL A 28 -0.78 3.42 -1.94
CA VAL A 28 -1.71 3.13 -0.84
C VAL A 28 -2.43 4.42 -0.45
N LEU A 29 -3.75 4.36 -0.36
CA LEU A 29 -4.58 5.44 0.16
C LEU A 29 -4.63 5.30 1.68
N TRP A 30 -4.26 6.37 2.38
CA TRP A 30 -4.28 6.47 3.84
C TRP A 30 -5.40 7.40 4.26
N GLN A 31 -6.15 7.02 5.30
CA GLN A 31 -7.06 7.93 5.97
C GLN A 31 -6.37 8.52 7.19
N ARG A 32 -5.95 9.79 7.11
CA ARG A 32 -5.45 10.54 8.25
C ARG A 32 -6.46 11.59 8.63
N HIS A 33 -7.18 11.40 9.73
CA HIS A 33 -8.12 12.40 10.28
C HIS A 33 -9.21 12.87 9.29
N GLY A 34 -9.69 11.98 8.43
CA GLY A 34 -10.67 12.32 7.39
C GLY A 34 -10.07 12.91 6.11
N ILE A 35 -8.75 13.05 6.03
CA ILE A 35 -8.02 13.38 4.81
C ILE A 35 -7.55 12.09 4.17
N GLU A 36 -7.94 11.90 2.91
CA GLU A 36 -7.48 10.79 2.07
C GLU A 36 -6.16 11.18 1.40
N GLU A 37 -5.05 10.60 1.86
CA GLU A 37 -3.72 10.85 1.31
C GLU A 37 -3.20 9.62 0.56
N ALA A 38 -2.88 9.78 -0.72
CA ALA A 38 -2.30 8.69 -1.50
C ALA A 38 -0.77 8.73 -1.43
N LYS A 39 -0.18 7.72 -0.80
CA LYS A 39 1.28 7.59 -0.65
C LYS A 39 1.82 6.42 -1.46
N TRP A 40 2.99 6.60 -2.06
CA TRP A 40 3.71 5.51 -2.71
C TRP A 40 4.59 4.82 -1.70
N GLU A 41 4.33 3.54 -1.46
CA GLU A 41 5.05 2.73 -0.49
C GLU A 41 5.52 1.42 -1.14
N PRO A 42 6.69 0.88 -0.77
CA PRO A 42 7.12 -0.41 -1.27
C PRO A 42 6.11 -1.50 -0.92
N GLU A 43 5.66 -2.27 -1.91
CA GLU A 43 4.71 -3.35 -1.68
C GLU A 43 5.28 -4.39 -0.73
N GLU A 44 6.59 -4.64 -0.76
CA GLU A 44 7.24 -5.57 0.15
C GLU A 44 7.06 -5.16 1.62
N THR A 45 7.28 -3.87 1.92
CA THR A 45 7.07 -3.31 3.26
C THR A 45 5.59 -3.33 3.64
N MET A 46 4.71 -2.90 2.74
CA MET A 46 3.27 -2.89 2.99
C MET A 46 2.68 -4.29 3.14
N ARG A 47 3.21 -5.29 2.44
CA ARG A 47 2.79 -6.69 2.56
C ARG A 47 3.27 -7.31 3.87
N ASN A 48 4.44 -6.91 4.37
CA ASN A 48 4.93 -7.35 5.68
C ASN A 48 4.17 -6.69 6.83
N GLN A 49 3.86 -5.40 6.71
CA GLN A 49 3.23 -4.62 7.78
C GLN A 49 1.69 -4.72 7.76
N TYR A 50 1.10 -4.82 6.57
CA TYR A 50 -0.34 -4.90 6.33
C TYR A 50 -0.69 -6.00 5.30
N PRO A 51 -0.41 -7.28 5.59
CA PRO A 51 -0.72 -8.39 4.67
C PRO A 51 -2.21 -8.48 4.32
N ASN A 52 -3.08 -8.04 5.23
CA ASN A 52 -4.55 -8.07 5.08
C ASN A 52 -5.04 -7.24 3.90
N LEU A 53 -4.39 -6.09 3.61
CA LEU A 53 -4.74 -5.23 2.48
C LEU A 53 -4.41 -5.87 1.12
N PHE A 54 -3.39 -6.72 1.10
CA PHE A 54 -3.02 -7.48 -0.09
C PHE A 54 -3.88 -8.74 -0.26
N ALA A 55 -4.29 -9.37 0.85
CA ALA A 55 -5.13 -10.57 0.83
C ALA A 55 -6.56 -10.30 0.34
N VAL A 56 -7.14 -9.15 0.69
CA VAL A 56 -8.51 -8.78 0.26
C VAL A 56 -8.60 -8.50 -1.24
N ALA A 57 -7.57 -7.86 -1.83
CA ALA A 57 -7.56 -7.54 -3.27
C ALA A 57 -7.52 -8.81 -4.16
N THR A 58 -7.01 -9.92 -3.65
CA THR A 58 -6.95 -11.21 -4.39
C THR A 58 -8.22 -12.05 -4.23
N ARG A 59 -9.19 -11.63 -3.42
CA ARG A 59 -10.45 -12.37 -3.19
C ARG A 59 -11.60 -11.72 -3.94
N SER A 60 -11.52 -11.76 -5.26
CA SER A 60 -12.70 -11.65 -6.14
C SER A 60 -12.59 -12.80 -7.13
N ASN A 61 -13.28 -13.89 -6.81
CA ASN A 61 -13.57 -15.02 -7.68
C ASN A 61 -15.07 -15.03 -7.92
#